data_AF-A0A7S7L5D5-F1
#
_entry.id   AF-A0A7S7L5D5-F1
#
_cell.length_a   1.000
_cell.length_b   1.000
_cell.length_c   1.000
_cell.angle_alpha   90.00
_cell.angle_beta   90.00
_cell.angle_gamma   90.00
#
_symmetry.space_group_name_H-M   'P 1'
#
loop_
_entity.id
_entity.type
_entity.pdbx_description
1 polymer ?
#
loop_
_entity_poly.entity_id
_entity_poly.type
_entity_poly.pdbx_seq_one_letter_code
_entity_poly.pdbx_strand_id
1 'polypeptide(L)'
;MKLFIYFGLMIISLAVSLIIGRLQMKRTEKFWIPFLSGFLLNIAILGIGSIWWFLTETDGISRGLGVLYYCIAMGVIGVVVLIVLSVLKIKSN
;
A
#
# COMPACT_ATOMS: atom_id res chain seq x y z
N MET A 1 6.03 -8.72 19.35
CA MET A 1 4.62 -8.31 19.17
C MET A 1 4.44 -7.20 18.14
N LYS A 2 5.24 -6.13 18.14
CA LYS A 2 5.12 -5.01 17.17
C LYS A 2 5.32 -5.42 15.69
N LEU A 3 6.16 -6.43 15.41
CA LEU A 3 6.37 -7.01 14.08
C LEU A 3 5.11 -7.61 13.43
N PHE A 4 4.18 -8.17 14.22
CA PHE A 4 2.93 -8.72 13.68
C PHE A 4 2.00 -7.62 13.18
N ILE A 5 1.92 -6.49 13.89
CA ILE A 5 1.18 -5.31 13.44
C ILE A 5 1.84 -4.72 12.18
N TYR A 6 3.18 -4.74 12.14
CA TYR A 6 3.98 -4.28 11.01
C TYR A 6 3.68 -5.05 9.70
N PHE A 7 3.84 -6.38 9.73
CA PHE A 7 3.54 -7.22 8.57
C PHE A 7 2.03 -7.31 8.27
N GLY A 8 1.20 -7.28 9.30
CA GLY A 8 -0.26 -7.28 9.16
C GLY A 8 -0.77 -6.05 8.39
N LEU A 9 -0.30 -4.85 8.75
CA LEU A 9 -0.66 -3.62 8.03
C LEU A 9 -0.21 -3.63 6.57
N MET A 10 0.97 -4.17 6.28
CA MET A 10 1.44 -4.30 4.88
C MET A 10 0.57 -5.24 4.06
N ILE A 11 0.22 -6.40 4.60
CA ILE A 11 -0.65 -7.38 3.92
C ILE A 11 -2.05 -6.81 3.72
N ILE A 12 -2.61 -6.15 4.74
CA ILE A 12 -3.93 -5.50 4.65
C ILE A 12 -3.88 -4.39 3.60
N SER A 13 -2.85 -3.54 3.61
CA SER A 13 -2.69 -2.46 2.64
C SER A 13 -2.66 -3.00 1.21
N LEU A 14 -1.86 -4.03 0.96
CA LEU A 14 -1.80 -4.70 -0.34
C LEU A 14 -3.16 -5.27 -0.75
N ALA A 15 -3.82 -6.02 0.13
CA ALA A 15 -5.10 -6.66 -0.16
C ALA A 15 -6.19 -5.62 -0.49
N VAL A 16 -6.31 -4.57 0.32
CA VAL A 16 -7.33 -3.53 0.13
C VAL A 16 -7.07 -2.72 -1.13
N SER A 17 -5.82 -2.32 -1.40
CA SER A 17 -5.45 -1.61 -2.64
C SER A 17 -5.75 -2.44 -3.89
N LEU A 18 -5.51 -3.76 -3.86
CA LEU A 18 -5.81 -4.65 -4.98
C LEU A 18 -7.33 -4.85 -5.17
N ILE A 19 -8.09 -5.04 -4.09
CA ILE A 19 -9.55 -5.21 -4.17
C ILE A 19 -10.20 -3.94 -4.73
N ILE A 20 -9.84 -2.77 -4.21
CA ILE A 20 -10.40 -1.49 -4.65
C ILE A 20 -9.98 -1.19 -6.10
N GLY A 21 -8.70 -1.40 -6.42
CA GLY A 21 -8.20 -1.24 -7.78
C GLY A 21 -8.98 -2.12 -8.77
N ARG A 22 -9.22 -3.40 -8.43
CA ARG A 22 -9.99 -4.32 -9.28
C ARG A 22 -11.47 -3.92 -9.40
N LEU A 23 -12.09 -3.48 -8.31
CA LEU A 23 -13.50 -3.05 -8.31
C LEU A 23 -13.71 -1.79 -9.16
N GLN A 24 -12.84 -0.79 -9.05
CA GLN A 24 -12.91 0.42 -9.87
C GLN A 24 -12.60 0.14 -11.34
N MET A 25 -11.69 -0.78 -11.63
CA MET A 25 -11.34 -1.15 -12.99
C MET A 25 -12.51 -1.80 -13.76
N LYS A 26 -13.43 -2.48 -13.07
CA LYS A 26 -14.70 -2.93 -13.67
C LYS A 26 -15.70 -1.81 -13.97
N ARG A 27 -15.53 -0.65 -13.33
CA ARG A 27 -16.44 0.50 -13.41
C ARG A 27 -15.93 1.60 -14.34
N THR A 28 -14.68 1.54 -14.78
CA THR A 28 -14.03 2.67 -15.46
C THR A 28 -13.05 2.18 -16.52
N GLU A 29 -13.20 2.63 -17.76
CA GLU A 29 -12.29 2.27 -18.88
C GLU A 29 -10.88 2.87 -18.73
N LYS A 30 -10.75 3.92 -17.91
CA LYS A 30 -9.48 4.62 -17.70
C LYS A 30 -8.65 3.93 -16.60
N PHE A 31 -7.58 3.25 -17.03
CA PHE A 31 -6.59 2.56 -16.18
C PHE A 31 -5.97 3.42 -15.07
N TRP A 32 -5.81 4.72 -15.30
CA TRP A 32 -5.16 5.63 -14.35
C TRP A 32 -5.96 5.86 -13.06
N ILE A 33 -7.29 5.79 -13.12
CA ILE A 33 -8.18 6.03 -11.98
C ILE A 33 -8.07 4.91 -10.92
N PRO A 34 -8.21 3.61 -11.25
CA PRO A 34 -8.06 2.53 -10.28
C PRO A 34 -6.63 2.43 -9.73
N PHE A 35 -5.61 2.76 -10.52
CA PHE A 35 -4.24 2.84 -10.02
C PHE A 35 -4.09 3.95 -8.99
N LEU A 36 -4.50 5.18 -9.30
CA LEU A 36 -4.37 6.32 -8.41
C LEU A 36 -5.15 6.11 -7.11
N SER A 37 -6.37 5.56 -7.20
CA SER A 37 -7.17 5.20 -6.02
C SER A 37 -6.50 4.13 -5.16
N GLY A 38 -5.94 3.07 -5.76
CA GLY A 38 -5.25 2.01 -5.02
C GLY A 38 -3.95 2.51 -4.37
N PHE A 39 -3.23 3.40 -5.06
CA PHE A 39 -1.99 3.99 -4.59
C PHE A 39 -2.21 5.01 -3.46
N LEU A 40 -3.20 5.91 -3.57
CA LEU A 40 -3.54 6.82 -2.48
C LEU A 40 -3.92 6.07 -1.20
N LEU A 41 -4.67 4.99 -1.36
CA LEU A 41 -5.13 4.20 -0.23
C LEU A 41 -3.98 3.41 0.42
N ASN A 42 -3.02 2.96 -0.38
CA ASN A 42 -1.77 2.38 0.11
C ASN A 42 -0.96 3.39 0.94
N ILE A 43 -0.81 4.62 0.42
CA ILE A 43 -0.14 5.72 1.13
C ILE A 43 -0.87 6.05 2.44
N ALA A 44 -2.21 6.09 2.44
CA ALA A 44 -2.96 6.38 3.64
C ALA A 44 -2.72 5.31 4.74
N ILE A 45 -2.82 4.02 4.39
CA ILE A 45 -2.66 2.93 5.37
C ILE A 45 -1.23 2.87 5.91
N LEU A 46 -0.23 2.93 5.03
CA LEU A 46 1.17 2.81 5.43
C LEU A 46 1.69 4.11 6.06
N GLY A 47 1.17 5.27 5.64
CA GLY A 47 1.43 6.55 6.27
C GLY A 47 0.92 6.59 7.71
N ILE A 48 -0.31 6.12 7.96
CA ILE A 48 -0.85 5.98 9.32
C ILE A 48 -0.03 4.98 10.14
N GLY A 49 0.33 3.84 9.54
CA GLY A 49 1.21 2.84 10.18
C GLY A 49 2.59 3.41 10.55
N SER A 50 3.15 4.25 9.68
CA SER A 50 4.42 4.94 9.90
C SER A 50 4.35 5.98 11.01
N ILE A 51 3.30 6.80 11.04
CA ILE A 51 3.07 7.78 12.12
C ILE A 51 2.86 7.06 13.45
N TRP A 52 2.09 5.97 13.45
CA TRP A 52 1.88 5.15 14.64
C TRP A 52 3.19 4.56 15.16
N TRP A 53 4.05 4.05 14.28
CA TRP A 53 5.37 3.53 14.66
C TRP A 53 6.26 4.63 15.23
N PHE A 54 6.26 5.82 14.61
CA PHE A 54 7.03 6.96 15.07
C PHE A 54 6.64 7.39 16.49
N LEU A 55 5.35 7.32 16.83
CA LEU A 55 4.83 7.65 18.16
C LEU A 55 5.07 6.54 19.20
N THR A 56 5.14 5.28 18.78
CA THR A 56 5.17 4.11 19.68
C THR A 56 6.58 3.72 20.11
N GLU A 57 7.59 3.95 19.28
CA GLU A 57 8.98 3.65 19.64
C GLU A 57 9.58 4.82 20.42
N THR A 58 10.44 4.56 21.41
CA THR A 58 11.16 5.59 22.18
C THR A 58 12.58 5.81 21.67
N ASP A 59 13.17 4.79 21.05
CA ASP A 59 14.51 4.85 20.46
C ASP A 59 14.49 5.56 19.10
N GLY A 60 15.21 6.67 18.99
CA GLY A 60 15.24 7.51 17.77
C GLY A 60 15.70 6.76 16.52
N ILE A 61 16.62 5.79 16.65
CA ILE A 61 17.09 4.96 15.54
C ILE A 61 15.98 4.00 15.08
N SER A 62 15.28 3.38 16.03
CA SER A 62 14.19 2.43 15.74
C SER A 62 12.96 3.13 15.16
N ARG A 63 12.70 4.39 15.57
CA ARG A 63 11.71 5.27 14.92
C ARG A 63 12.04 5.50 13.46
N GLY A 64 13.27 5.95 13.18
CA GLY A 64 13.72 6.27 11.83
C GLY A 64 13.69 5.06 10.90
N LEU A 65 14.15 3.90 11.39
CA LEU A 65 14.11 2.65 10.63
C LEU A 65 12.68 2.23 10.29
N GLY A 66 11.75 2.26 11.25
CA GLY A 66 10.36 1.88 10.97
C GLY A 66 9.68 2.78 9.93
N VAL A 67 9.89 4.10 10.02
CA VAL A 67 9.40 5.05 9.01
C VAL A 67 9.99 4.75 7.63
N LEU A 68 11.31 4.52 7.55
CA LEU A 68 12.00 4.15 6.31
C LEU A 68 11.44 2.87 5.71
N TYR A 69 11.23 1.83 6.52
CA TYR A 69 10.65 0.58 6.05
C TYR A 69 9.22 0.76 5.52
N TYR A 70 8.36 1.56 6.16
CA TYR A 70 7.02 1.86 5.63
C TYR A 70 7.09 2.64 4.32
N CYS A 71 8.06 3.54 4.19
CA CYS A 71 8.30 4.29 2.95
C CYS A 71 8.74 3.38 1.80
N ILE A 72 9.66 2.46 2.05
CA ILE A 72 10.07 1.44 1.08
C ILE A 72 8.88 0.54 0.71
N ALA A 73 8.09 0.11 1.71
CA ALA A 73 6.92 -0.72 1.49
C ALA A 73 5.84 -0.01 0.63
N MET A 74 5.64 1.30 0.79
CA MET A 74 4.75 2.09 -0.07
C MET A 74 5.19 2.02 -1.54
N GLY A 75 6.50 2.20 -1.80
CA GLY A 75 7.06 2.09 -3.15
C GLY A 75 6.87 0.69 -3.74
N VAL A 76 7.25 -0.35 -2.99
CA VAL A 76 7.14 -1.74 -3.44
C VAL A 76 5.68 -2.13 -3.71
N ILE A 77 4.77 -1.82 -2.78
CA ILE A 77 3.34 -2.14 -2.96
C ILE A 77 2.75 -1.34 -4.12
N GLY A 78 3.13 -0.08 -4.30
CA GLY A 78 2.72 0.72 -5.45
C GLY A 78 3.10 0.07 -6.78
N VAL A 79 4.35 -0.42 -6.90
CA VAL A 79 4.83 -1.15 -8.09
C VAL A 79 4.06 -2.45 -8.29
N VAL A 80 3.81 -3.22 -7.22
CA VAL A 80 3.03 -4.47 -7.30
C VAL A 80 1.59 -4.19 -7.77
N VAL A 81 0.93 -3.16 -7.23
CA VAL A 81 -0.42 -2.75 -7.65
C VAL A 81 -0.43 -2.36 -9.14
N LEU A 82 0.59 -1.63 -9.60
CA LEU A 82 0.77 -1.29 -11.02
C LEU A 82 0.84 -2.52 -11.91
N ILE A 83 1.70 -3.48 -11.55
CA ILE A 83 1.89 -4.72 -12.33
C ILE A 83 0.60 -5.52 -12.36
N VAL A 84 -0.03 -5.75 -11.20
CA VAL A 84 -1.26 -6.55 -11.10
C VAL A 84 -2.41 -5.91 -11.89
N LEU A 85 -2.61 -4.60 -11.76
CA LEU A 85 -3.64 -3.90 -12.55
C LEU A 85 -3.32 -3.95 -14.04
N SER A 86 -2.05 -3.82 -14.44
CA SER A 86 -1.65 -3.88 -15.86
C SER A 86 -1.95 -5.25 -16.48
N VAL A 87 -1.63 -6.33 -15.76
CA VAL A 87 -1.93 -7.71 -16.18
C VAL A 87 -3.44 -7.94 -16.26
N LEU A 88 -4.20 -7.43 -15.28
CA LEU A 88 -5.67 -7.52 -15.30
C LEU A 88 -6.29 -6.75 -16.48
N LYS A 89 -5.66 -5.66 -16.92
CA LYS A 89 -6.13 -4.87 -18.08
C LYS A 89 -5.95 -5.66 -19.36
N ILE A 90 -4.77 -6.25 -19.54
CA ILE A 90 -4.45 -7.06 -20.71
C ILE A 90 -5.42 -8.23 -20.84
N LYS A 91 -5.85 -8.84 -19.72
CA LYS A 91 -6.82 -9.95 -19.73
C LYS A 91 -8.27 -9.51 -19.99
N SER A 92 -8.59 -8.23 -19.79
CA SER A 92 -9.95 -7.70 -19.97
C SER A 92 -10.22 -7.16 -21.38
N ASN A 93 -9.18 -6.99 -22.20
CA ASN A 93 -9.24 -6.62 -23.61
C ASN A 93 -9.12 -7.87 -24.48
#